data_AF-A0A7V9VA94-F1
#
_entry.id   AF-A0A7V9VA94-F1
#
_cell.length_a   1.000
_cell.length_b   1.000
_cell.length_c   1.000
_cell.angle_alpha   90.00
_cell.angle_beta   90.00
_cell.angle_gamma   90.00
#
_symmetry.space_group_name_H-M   'P 1'
#
loop_
_entity.id
_entity.type
_entity.pdbx_description
1 polymer ?
#
loop_
_entity_poly.entity_id
_entity_poly.type
_entity_poly.pdbx_seq_one_letter_code
_entity_poly.pdbx_strand_id
1 'polypeptide(L)'
;FPLADVEMRSGMSMDMASPSASPMAMGTGSMEAMPAAVSVTTVAVSLETILSAEHAINIHESAENAGNYIACGAIGGTPDSDGNLFIGLAELNDSGFTGVAWLQGTGEETVVTIFLAEGLSGGVTSDATPVS
;
A
#
# COMPACT_ATOMS: atom_id res chain seq x y z
N PHE A 1 8.79 1.57 10.40
CA PHE A 1 8.27 1.04 9.12
C PHE A 1 6.87 1.60 8.94
N PRO A 2 6.49 2.06 7.74
CA PRO A 2 5.24 2.77 7.54
C PRO A 2 4.03 1.87 7.75
N LEU A 3 2.98 2.45 8.34
CA LEU A 3 1.74 1.76 8.70
C LEU A 3 0.59 2.29 7.85
N ALA A 4 -0.18 1.38 7.26
CA ALA A 4 -1.38 1.73 6.52
C ALA A 4 -2.63 1.59 7.38
N ASP A 5 -3.49 2.60 7.37
CA ASP A 5 -4.85 2.57 7.90
C ASP A 5 -5.85 2.70 6.74
N VAL A 6 -6.96 1.97 6.84
CA VAL A 6 -8.09 2.12 5.91
C VAL A 6 -9.15 2.94 6.62
N GLU A 7 -9.25 4.23 6.26
CA GLU A 7 -10.14 5.15 6.96
C GLU A 7 -11.44 5.35 6.17
N MET A 8 -12.59 5.23 6.86
CA MET A 8 -13.90 5.63 6.34
C MET A 8 -14.07 7.14 6.53
N ARG A 9 -14.57 7.89 5.53
CA ARG A 9 -14.83 9.36 5.62
C ARG A 9 -15.86 9.77 6.69
N SER A 10 -16.32 8.86 7.56
CA SER A 10 -17.25 9.14 8.66
C SER A 10 -16.85 8.40 9.95
N GLY A 11 -15.68 8.74 10.50
CA GLY A 11 -15.43 8.76 11.96
C GLY A 11 -15.58 7.46 12.76
N MET A 12 -15.52 6.28 12.14
CA MET A 12 -15.44 5.00 12.85
C MET A 12 -14.11 4.34 12.54
N SER A 13 -13.14 4.51 13.44
CA SER A 13 -11.87 3.79 13.44
C SER A 13 -12.13 2.30 13.66
N MET A 14 -11.87 1.46 12.65
CA MET A 14 -11.85 0.00 12.83
C MET A 14 -10.59 -0.41 13.58
N ASP A 15 -10.72 -1.39 14.46
CA ASP A 15 -9.66 -1.86 15.36
C ASP A 15 -8.48 -2.43 14.54
N MET A 16 -7.40 -1.65 14.41
CA MET A 16 -6.21 -1.99 13.64
C MET A 16 -5.47 -3.21 14.23
N ALA A 17 -5.42 -4.30 13.46
CA ALA A 17 -4.55 -5.43 13.75
C ALA A 17 -3.08 -5.09 13.45
N SER A 18 -2.18 -5.50 14.33
CA SER A 18 -0.75 -5.15 14.33
C SER A 18 -0.05 -5.49 13.00
N PRO A 19 0.65 -4.53 12.38
CA PRO A 19 1.44 -4.77 11.18
C PRO A 19 2.67 -5.61 11.50
N SER A 20 2.89 -6.70 10.74
CA SER A 20 4.08 -7.54 10.83
C SER A 20 5.17 -6.99 9.90
N ALA A 21 6.21 -6.35 10.47
CA ALA A 21 7.37 -5.90 9.72
C ALA A 21 8.27 -7.11 9.37
N SER A 22 8.47 -7.37 8.08
CA SER A 22 9.45 -8.37 7.64
C SER A 22 10.88 -7.84 7.78
N PRO A 23 11.86 -8.65 8.21
CA PRO A 23 13.26 -8.23 8.30
C PRO A 23 13.81 -7.88 6.91
N MET A 24 14.56 -6.78 6.81
CA MET A 24 15.26 -6.39 5.58
C MET A 24 16.32 -7.45 5.23
N ALA A 25 16.05 -8.31 4.25
CA ALA A 25 17.02 -9.26 3.72
C ALA A 25 18.14 -8.53 2.95
N MET A 26 19.38 -9.04 3.03
CA MET A 26 20.46 -8.56 2.15
C MET A 26 20.07 -8.85 0.70
N GLY A 27 19.97 -7.79 -0.11
CA GLY A 27 19.55 -7.88 -1.50
C GLY A 27 20.43 -8.83 -2.32
N THR A 28 19.79 -9.66 -3.15
CA THR A 28 20.45 -10.49 -4.15
C THR A 28 20.19 -9.88 -5.53
N GLY A 29 21.19 -9.83 -6.41
CA GLY A 29 21.06 -9.25 -7.75
C GLY A 29 21.68 -7.86 -7.87
N SER A 30 21.07 -6.99 -8.68
CA SER A 30 21.61 -5.65 -8.94
C SER A 30 21.66 -4.81 -7.67
N MET A 31 22.79 -4.12 -7.45
CA MET A 31 22.91 -3.11 -6.39
C MET A 31 22.14 -1.83 -6.69
N GLU A 32 21.66 -1.66 -7.92
CA GLU A 32 20.81 -0.56 -8.35
C GLU A 32 19.31 -0.87 -8.17
N ALA A 33 18.97 -2.05 -7.64
CA ALA A 33 17.59 -2.39 -7.34
C ALA A 33 17.03 -1.44 -6.27
N MET A 34 15.94 -0.75 -6.61
CA MET A 34 15.22 0.07 -5.65
C MET A 34 14.35 -0.83 -4.78
N PRO A 35 14.60 -0.92 -3.46
CA PRO A 35 13.79 -1.74 -2.58
C PRO A 35 12.40 -1.13 -2.42
N ALA A 36 11.37 -1.98 -2.44
CA ALA A 36 10.02 -1.60 -2.03
C ALA A 36 9.79 -2.01 -0.57
N ALA A 37 9.23 -1.09 0.22
CA ALA A 37 8.61 -1.42 1.50
C ALA A 37 7.30 -2.17 1.24
N VAL A 38 7.04 -3.21 2.03
CA VAL A 38 5.84 -4.04 1.93
C VAL A 38 5.12 -4.06 3.28
N SER A 39 3.81 -3.83 3.25
CA SER A 39 2.92 -3.99 4.41
C SER A 39 1.75 -4.87 4.04
N VAL A 40 1.32 -5.75 4.95
CA VAL A 40 0.16 -6.61 4.77
C VAL A 40 -0.76 -6.43 5.97
N THR A 41 -2.01 -6.08 5.71
CA THR A 41 -3.05 -5.88 6.73
C THR A 41 -4.30 -6.65 6.31
N THR A 42 -4.94 -7.33 7.25
CA THR A 42 -6.27 -7.92 7.03
C THR A 42 -7.33 -7.02 7.64
N VAL A 43 -8.34 -6.69 6.85
CA VAL A 43 -9.51 -5.91 7.27
C VAL A 43 -10.70 -6.86 7.37
N ALA A 44 -11.40 -6.84 8.51
CA ALA A 44 -12.56 -7.70 8.78
C ALA A 44 -13.85 -7.20 8.09
N VAL A 45 -13.74 -6.84 6.80
CA VAL A 45 -14.83 -6.34 5.96
C VAL A 45 -14.62 -6.88 4.54
N SER A 46 -15.71 -7.27 3.86
CA SER A 46 -15.65 -7.77 2.49
C SER A 46 -15.28 -6.65 1.51
N LEU A 47 -14.57 -7.01 0.43
CA LEU A 47 -14.17 -6.05 -0.60
C LEU A 47 -15.40 -5.38 -1.25
N GLU A 48 -16.50 -6.10 -1.41
CA GLU A 48 -17.77 -5.55 -1.90
C GLU A 48 -18.33 -4.47 -0.97
N THR A 49 -18.24 -4.67 0.35
CA THR A 49 -18.66 -3.66 1.34
C THR A 49 -17.75 -2.44 1.30
N ILE A 50 -16.43 -2.64 1.17
CA ILE A 50 -15.47 -1.55 1.00
C ILE A 50 -15.78 -0.76 -0.29
N LEU A 51 -16.13 -1.43 -1.38
CA LEU A 51 -16.47 -0.76 -2.65
C LEU A 51 -17.87 -0.13 -2.68
N SER A 52 -18.72 -0.47 -1.71
CA SER A 52 -20.09 0.07 -1.61
C SER A 52 -20.14 1.50 -1.04
N ALA A 53 -19.03 2.00 -0.51
CA ALA A 53 -18.90 3.37 -0.05
C ALA A 53 -17.51 3.94 -0.38
N GLU A 54 -17.36 5.25 -0.24
CA GLU A 54 -16.11 5.93 -0.57
C GLU A 54 -15.08 5.76 0.54
N HIS A 55 -13.99 5.04 0.24
CA HIS A 55 -12.90 4.74 1.17
C HIS A 55 -11.55 5.17 0.59
N ALA A 56 -10.57 5.37 1.47
CA ALA A 56 -9.19 5.63 1.08
C ALA A 56 -8.22 4.83 1.95
N ILE A 57 -7.07 4.50 1.39
CA ILE A 57 -5.91 4.01 2.13
C ILE A 57 -5.04 5.20 2.47
N ASN A 58 -4.71 5.33 3.75
CA ASN A 58 -3.79 6.32 4.27
C ASN A 58 -2.56 5.64 4.84
N ILE A 59 -1.37 6.15 4.52
CA ILE A 59 -0.12 5.57 4.97
C ILE A 59 0.62 6.58 5.85
N HIS A 60 1.03 6.12 7.02
CA HIS A 60 1.75 6.89 8.01
C HIS A 60 3.20 6.42 8.10
N GLU A 61 4.10 7.32 8.47
CA GLU A 61 5.54 7.01 8.54
C GLU A 61 5.87 5.91 9.57
N SER A 62 5.22 5.90 10.73
CA SER A 62 5.35 4.88 11.79
C SER A 62 4.25 5.04 12.87
N ALA A 63 4.04 4.01 13.72
CA ALA A 63 3.08 4.05 14.84
C ALA A 63 3.31 5.24 15.79
N GLU A 64 4.56 5.61 16.01
CA GLU A 64 4.98 6.68 16.91
C GLU A 64 4.79 8.08 16.31
N ASN A 65 4.49 8.15 15.00
CA ASN A 65 4.28 9.39 14.25
C ASN A 65 3.05 9.29 13.33
N ALA A 66 1.93 8.80 13.89
CA ALA A 66 0.68 8.58 13.16
C ALA A 66 0.07 9.85 12.54
N GLY A 67 0.55 11.06 12.90
CA GLY A 67 0.12 12.32 12.28
C GLY A 67 0.81 12.64 10.95
N ASN A 68 1.88 11.92 10.57
CA ASN A 68 2.61 12.18 9.33
C ASN A 68 2.21 11.19 8.22
N TYR A 69 1.37 11.66 7.31
CA TYR A 69 0.91 10.91 6.15
C TYR A 69 1.92 11.01 5.01
N ILE A 70 2.40 9.87 4.52
CA ILE A 70 3.43 9.81 3.48
C ILE A 70 2.84 9.47 2.09
N ALA A 71 1.71 8.77 2.02
CA ALA A 71 1.02 8.49 0.77
C ALA A 71 -0.47 8.17 1.01
N CYS A 72 -1.29 8.34 -0.04
CA CYS A 72 -2.72 8.02 -0.01
C CYS A 72 -3.24 7.50 -1.35
N GLY A 73 -4.36 6.79 -1.31
CA GLY A 73 -5.07 6.40 -2.53
C GLY A 73 -6.55 6.12 -2.26
N ALA A 74 -7.42 6.63 -3.14
CA ALA A 74 -8.84 6.31 -3.09
C ALA A 74 -9.06 4.83 -3.50
N ILE A 75 -9.87 4.12 -2.73
CA ILE A 75 -10.23 2.74 -3.06
C ILE A 75 -11.38 2.79 -4.06
N GLY A 76 -11.10 2.36 -5.28
CA GLY A 76 -12.08 2.29 -6.35
C GLY A 76 -11.51 1.68 -7.61
N GLY A 77 -12.39 1.25 -8.52
CA GLY A 77 -12.03 0.58 -9.76
C GLY A 77 -12.87 -0.66 -10.00
N THR A 78 -12.41 -1.51 -10.91
CA THR A 78 -13.04 -2.80 -11.23
C THR A 78 -12.08 -3.90 -10.83
N PRO A 79 -12.48 -4.84 -9.95
CA PRO A 79 -11.67 -6.01 -9.66
C PRO A 79 -11.39 -6.83 -10.95
N ASP A 80 -10.25 -7.51 -10.98
CA ASP A 80 -9.91 -8.41 -12.08
C ASP A 80 -10.75 -9.70 -12.08
N SER A 81 -10.45 -10.62 -12.99
CA SER A 81 -11.11 -11.92 -13.09
C SER A 81 -11.02 -12.80 -11.84
N ASP A 82 -10.00 -12.56 -11.02
CA ASP A 82 -9.70 -13.29 -9.79
C ASP A 82 -10.24 -12.56 -8.55
N GLY A 83 -10.92 -11.41 -8.75
CA GLY A 83 -11.50 -10.61 -7.68
C GLY A 83 -10.50 -9.69 -6.98
N ASN A 84 -9.32 -9.48 -7.57
CA ASN A 84 -8.30 -8.59 -7.02
C ASN A 84 -8.54 -7.15 -7.46
N LEU A 85 -8.38 -6.20 -6.54
CA LEU A 85 -8.36 -4.78 -6.87
C LEU A 85 -6.95 -4.22 -6.69
N PHE A 86 -6.49 -3.47 -7.68
CA PHE A 86 -5.22 -2.76 -7.64
C PHE A 86 -5.47 -1.25 -7.74
N ILE A 87 -4.92 -0.49 -6.80
CA ILE A 87 -5.02 0.97 -6.80
C ILE A 87 -3.64 1.62 -6.68
N GLY A 88 -3.47 2.79 -7.28
CA GLY A 88 -2.28 3.62 -7.10
C GLY A 88 -2.32 4.37 -5.78
N LEU A 89 -1.13 4.55 -5.18
CA LEU A 89 -0.90 5.35 -3.98
C LEU A 89 -0.01 6.54 -4.37
N ALA A 90 -0.57 7.73 -4.26
CA ALA A 90 0.13 8.97 -4.55
C ALA A 90 0.82 9.51 -3.30
N GLU A 91 1.97 10.14 -3.53
CA GLU A 91 2.76 10.80 -2.51
C GLU A 91 1.96 11.91 -1.82
N LEU A 92 2.19 12.06 -0.51
CA LEU A 92 1.73 13.19 0.28
C LEU A 92 2.90 13.85 1.00
N ASN A 93 2.78 15.17 1.22
CA ASN A 93 3.70 15.97 2.04
C ASN A 93 5.18 15.89 1.63
N ASP A 94 5.45 15.81 0.33
CA ASP A 94 6.81 15.71 -0.22
C ASP A 94 7.62 14.53 0.38
N SER A 95 6.93 13.44 0.71
CA SER A 95 7.55 12.27 1.35
C SER A 95 8.49 11.48 0.43
N GLY A 96 8.38 11.68 -0.89
CA GLY A 96 9.05 10.90 -1.93
C GLY A 96 8.46 9.51 -2.18
N PHE A 97 7.45 9.07 -1.40
CA PHE A 97 6.89 7.73 -1.50
C PHE A 97 5.69 7.66 -2.44
N THR A 98 5.74 6.71 -3.38
CA THR A 98 4.60 6.31 -4.21
C THR A 98 4.50 4.80 -4.28
N GLY A 99 3.35 4.28 -4.70
CA GLY A 99 3.18 2.84 -4.69
C GLY A 99 1.87 2.33 -5.24
N VAL A 100 1.59 1.08 -4.91
CA VAL A 100 0.35 0.39 -5.26
C VAL A 100 -0.18 -0.38 -4.05
N ALA A 101 -1.50 -0.44 -3.93
CA ALA A 101 -2.17 -1.36 -3.03
C ALA A 101 -2.87 -2.45 -3.84
N TRP A 102 -2.74 -3.68 -3.37
CA TRP A 102 -3.42 -4.87 -3.84
C TRP A 102 -4.39 -5.34 -2.76
N LEU A 103 -5.68 -5.30 -3.07
CA LEU A 103 -6.76 -5.74 -2.20
C LEU A 103 -7.31 -7.06 -2.72
N GLN A 104 -7.35 -8.06 -1.85
CA GLN A 104 -7.88 -9.40 -2.13
C GLN A 104 -9.07 -9.66 -1.24
N GLY A 105 -10.24 -9.89 -1.83
CA GLY A 105 -11.41 -10.36 -1.07
C GLY A 105 -11.26 -11.84 -0.72
N THR A 106 -11.31 -12.19 0.56
CA THR A 106 -11.24 -13.58 1.05
C THR A 106 -12.58 -14.03 1.65
N GLY A 107 -13.68 -13.56 1.07
CA GLY A 107 -15.05 -13.75 1.58
C GLY A 107 -15.50 -12.54 2.39
N GLU A 108 -15.57 -12.70 3.71
CA GLU A 108 -16.02 -11.65 4.64
C GLU A 108 -14.89 -10.69 5.05
N GLU A 109 -13.66 -10.97 4.64
CA GLU A 109 -12.46 -10.18 4.94
C GLU A 109 -11.78 -9.72 3.65
N THR A 110 -10.92 -8.70 3.78
CA THR A 110 -10.08 -8.19 2.70
C THR A 110 -8.63 -8.15 3.16
N VAL A 111 -7.74 -8.81 2.44
CA VAL A 111 -6.29 -8.69 2.64
C VAL A 111 -5.76 -7.56 1.78
N VAL A 112 -5.14 -6.58 2.42
CA VAL A 112 -4.56 -5.39 1.80
C VAL A 112 -3.05 -5.51 1.85
N THR A 113 -2.42 -5.66 0.69
CA THR A 113 -0.96 -5.64 0.53
C THR A 113 -0.56 -4.33 -0.12
N ILE A 114 0.37 -3.62 0.49
CA ILE A 114 0.88 -2.34 0.01
C ILE A 114 2.34 -2.48 -0.36
N PHE A 115 2.69 -1.96 -1.53
CA PHE A 115 4.06 -1.82 -2.01
C PHE A 115 4.36 -0.34 -2.20
N LEU A 116 5.35 0.19 -1.48
CA LEU A 116 5.78 1.57 -1.59
C LEU A 116 7.28 1.61 -1.89
N ALA A 117 7.70 2.53 -2.73
CA ALA A 117 9.11 2.86 -2.85
C ALA A 117 9.28 4.37 -2.96
N GLU A 118 10.43 4.84 -2.52
CA GLU A 118 10.86 6.22 -2.70
C GLU A 118 11.39 6.44 -4.13
N GLY A 119 11.16 7.62 -4.69
CA GLY A 119 11.82 8.04 -5.93
C GLY A 119 11.30 7.41 -7.22
N LEU A 120 10.18 6.66 -7.21
CA LEU A 120 9.59 6.10 -8.45
C LEU A 120 9.05 7.16 -9.42
N SER A 121 8.67 8.34 -8.91
CA SER A 121 8.13 9.45 -9.70
C SER A 121 9.21 10.20 -10.48
N GLY A 122 10.47 10.10 -10.06
CA GLY A 122 11.63 10.58 -10.80
C GLY A 122 12.05 9.52 -11.80
N GLY A 123 11.87 9.79 -13.10
CA GLY A 123 12.19 8.83 -14.17
C GLY A 123 13.55 8.17 -13.93
N VAL A 124 13.52 6.91 -13.54
CA VAL A 124 14.75 6.15 -13.34
C VAL A 124 15.45 6.05 -14.68
N THR A 125 16.67 6.56 -14.76
CA THR A 125 17.62 6.13 -15.77
C THR A 125 18.09 4.73 -15.38
N SER A 126 17.18 3.77 -15.32
CA SER A 126 17.58 2.37 -15.19
C SER A 126 18.19 1.98 -16.54
N ASP A 127 19.52 2.00 -16.61
CA ASP A 127 20.29 1.27 -17.63
C ASP A 127 20.19 -0.25 -17.40
N ALA A 128 19.03 -0.73 -16.95
CA ALA A 128 18.72 -2.14 -16.84
C ALA A 128 18.51 -2.67 -18.26
N THR A 129 19.59 -2.81 -19.01
CA THR A 129 19.55 -3.45 -20.33
C THR A 129 19.11 -4.90 -20.12
N PRO A 130 18.01 -5.35 -20.75
CA PRO A 130 17.63 -6.75 -20.69
C PRO A 130 18.75 -7.60 -21.31
N VAL A 131 19.29 -8.56 -20.55
CA VAL A 131 20.14 -9.60 -21.12
C VAL A 131 19.26 -10.46 -22.03
N SER A 132 19.54 -10.43 -23.34
CA SER A 132 18.92 -11.32 -24.34
C SER A 132 19.64 -12.66 -24.40
#